data_AF-P37136-F1
#
_entry.id   AF-P37136-F1
#
_cell.length_a   1.000
_cell.length_b   1.000
_cell.length_c   1.000
_cell.angle_alpha   90.00
_cell.angle_beta   90.00
_cell.angle_gamma   90.00
#
_symmetry.space_group_name_H-M   'P 1'
#
loop_
_entity.id
_entity.type
_entity.pdbx_description
1 polymer ?
#
loop_
_entity_poly.entity_id
_entity_poly.type
_entity_poly.pdbx_seq_one_letter_code
_entity_poly.pdbx_strand_id
1 'polypeptide(L)'
;MRPPWYPLHTPSLASPLLFLLLSLLGGGARAEGREDPQLLVRVRGGQLRGIRLKAPGGPVSAFLGIPFAEPPVGSRRFMPPEPKRPWSGILDATTFQNVCYQYVDTLYPGFEGTEMWNPNRELSEDCLYLNVWTPYPRPTSPTPVLIWIYGGGFYSGASSLDVYDGRFLAQVEGTVLVSMNYRVGTFGFLALPGSREAPGNVGLLDQRLALQWVQENIAAFGGDPMSVTLFGESAGAASVGMHILSLPSRSLFHRAVLQSGTPNGPWATVSAGEARRRATLLARLVGCPPGGAGGNDTELISCLRTRPAQDLVDHEWHVLPQESIFRFSFVPVVDGDFLSDTPDALINTGDFQDLQVLVGVVKDEGSYFLVYGVPGFSKDNESLISRAQFLAGVRIGVPQASDLAAEAVVLHYTDWLHPEDPAHLRDAMSAVVGDHNVVCPVAQLAGRLAAQGARVYAYIFEHRASTLTWPLWMGVPHGYEIEFIFGLPLDPSLNYTVEERIFAQRLMQYWTNFARTGDPNDPRDSKSPRWPPYTTAAQQYVSLNLKPLEVRRGLRAQTCAFWNRFLPKLLSATDTLDEAERQWKAEFHRWSSYMVHWKNQFDHYSKQERCSDL
;
A
#
# COMPACT_ATOMS: atom_id res chain seq x y z
N MET A 1 5.39 20.29 35.56
CA MET A 1 4.77 20.67 36.85
C MET A 1 3.26 20.43 36.76
N ARG A 2 2.59 20.01 37.84
CA ARG A 2 1.11 19.83 37.94
C ARG A 2 0.61 20.28 39.34
N PRO A 3 -0.72 20.49 39.56
CA PRO A 3 -1.20 21.56 40.44
C PRO A 3 -2.13 21.11 41.62
N PRO A 4 -2.58 22.07 42.46
CA PRO A 4 -3.82 22.02 43.25
C PRO A 4 -4.97 22.84 42.57
N TRP A 5 -6.30 22.58 42.65
CA TRP A 5 -7.20 22.09 43.73
C TRP A 5 -7.37 23.14 44.88
N TYR A 6 -8.53 23.44 45.53
CA TYR A 6 -9.90 22.88 45.55
C TYR A 6 -10.96 23.96 46.08
N PRO A 7 -12.20 23.72 46.64
CA PRO A 7 -13.39 24.59 46.38
C PRO A 7 -14.35 24.98 47.59
N LEU A 8 -15.60 25.42 47.28
CA LEU A 8 -16.92 25.27 47.99
C LEU A 8 -17.55 26.38 48.89
N HIS A 9 -18.89 26.22 49.12
CA HIS A 9 -19.83 26.84 50.12
C HIS A 9 -20.56 28.18 49.79
N THR A 10 -21.86 28.48 50.13
CA THR A 10 -23.14 27.73 50.40
C THR A 10 -24.39 28.69 50.35
N PRO A 11 -25.68 28.23 50.35
CA PRO A 11 -26.89 29.05 50.01
C PRO A 11 -27.90 29.38 51.16
N SER A 12 -28.96 30.17 50.87
CA SER A 12 -30.17 30.41 51.71
C SER A 12 -31.35 31.06 50.90
N LEU A 13 -32.51 31.49 51.47
CA LEU A 13 -33.80 30.77 51.63
C LEU A 13 -35.04 31.74 51.56
N ALA A 14 -36.19 31.36 50.96
CA ALA A 14 -37.53 31.99 51.12
C ALA A 14 -38.72 31.15 50.52
N SER A 15 -39.98 31.39 50.92
CA SER A 15 -41.22 30.64 50.56
C SER A 15 -42.50 31.39 51.05
N PRO A 16 -43.78 30.89 50.98
CA PRO A 16 -44.51 30.02 50.02
C PRO A 16 -45.91 30.64 49.60
N LEU A 17 -46.95 29.81 49.30
CA LEU A 17 -48.40 30.09 49.06
C LEU A 17 -48.84 30.36 47.59
N LEU A 18 -50.03 29.99 47.07
CA LEU A 18 -51.07 28.97 47.42
C LEU A 18 -52.12 28.85 46.26
N PHE A 19 -52.77 27.68 46.06
CA PHE A 19 -53.83 27.37 45.06
C PHE A 19 -53.40 27.49 43.57
N LEU A 20 -53.91 26.72 42.59
CA LEU A 20 -55.18 25.99 42.43
C LEU A 20 -54.96 24.73 41.55
N LEU A 21 -55.78 23.67 41.68
CA LEU A 21 -55.80 22.56 40.70
C LEU A 21 -56.82 22.79 39.60
N LEU A 22 -56.38 22.78 38.33
CA LEU A 22 -57.24 22.39 37.21
C LEU A 22 -56.39 21.84 36.04
N SER A 23 -56.88 20.76 35.43
CA SER A 23 -56.19 20.01 34.38
C SER A 23 -56.30 20.67 33.01
N LEU A 24 -55.19 20.76 32.26
CA LEU A 24 -55.21 20.80 30.79
C LEU A 24 -53.86 20.43 30.16
N LEU A 25 -53.94 19.50 29.19
CA LEU A 25 -52.99 19.11 28.14
C LEU A 25 -51.63 19.82 28.08
N GLY A 26 -50.54 19.09 28.40
CA GLY A 26 -49.15 19.55 28.31
C GLY A 26 -48.17 18.45 27.88
N GLY A 27 -48.54 17.64 26.88
CA GLY A 27 -47.75 16.50 26.40
C GLY A 27 -46.50 16.91 25.64
N GLY A 28 -45.45 17.31 26.37
CA GLY A 28 -44.16 17.75 25.83
C GLY A 28 -43.33 16.62 25.22
N ALA A 29 -43.76 16.10 24.08
CA ALA A 29 -42.96 15.20 23.27
C ALA A 29 -41.66 15.89 22.83
N ARG A 30 -40.52 15.42 23.33
CA ARG A 30 -39.23 15.75 22.72
C ARG A 30 -39.28 15.24 21.28
N ALA A 31 -39.10 16.15 20.33
CA ALA A 31 -38.90 15.77 18.94
C ALA A 31 -37.51 15.13 18.83
N GLU A 32 -37.46 13.80 18.94
CA GLU A 32 -36.32 13.03 18.44
C GLU A 32 -36.14 13.40 16.96
N GLY A 33 -34.97 13.94 16.63
CA GLY A 33 -34.69 14.38 15.27
C GLY A 33 -34.76 13.17 14.35
N ARG A 34 -35.69 13.20 13.38
CA ARG A 34 -35.87 12.11 12.39
C ARG A 34 -34.50 11.73 11.81
N GLU A 35 -34.10 10.48 12.01
CA GLU A 35 -32.85 9.98 11.44
C GLU A 35 -32.85 10.14 9.91
N ASP A 36 -31.72 10.57 9.36
CA ASP A 36 -31.56 10.77 7.92
C ASP A 36 -31.43 9.41 7.21
N PRO A 37 -32.40 8.99 6.37
CA PRO A 37 -32.35 7.68 5.70
C PRO A 37 -31.23 7.60 4.64
N GLN A 38 -30.56 8.70 4.29
CA GLN A 38 -29.33 8.65 3.49
C GLN A 38 -28.15 8.15 4.32
N LEU A 39 -28.17 8.38 5.63
CA LEU A 39 -27.11 8.02 6.58
C LEU A 39 -27.36 6.70 7.32
N LEU A 40 -28.47 6.00 7.05
CA LEU A 40 -28.76 4.67 7.59
C LEU A 40 -28.64 3.60 6.50
N VAL A 41 -27.74 2.63 6.70
CA VAL A 41 -27.52 1.52 5.77
C VAL A 41 -27.58 0.18 6.53
N ARG A 42 -28.23 -0.82 5.92
CA ARG A 42 -28.16 -2.22 6.34
C ARG A 42 -27.12 -2.92 5.47
N VAL A 43 -26.10 -3.48 6.11
CA VAL A 43 -25.12 -4.39 5.52
C VAL A 43 -25.38 -5.81 6.03
N ARG A 44 -24.74 -6.83 5.45
CA ARG A 44 -24.93 -8.25 5.83
C ARG A 44 -24.66 -8.51 7.31
N GLY A 45 -23.72 -7.77 7.91
CA GLY A 45 -23.36 -7.87 9.32
C GLY A 45 -24.26 -7.09 10.29
N GLY A 46 -25.06 -6.11 9.85
CA GLY A 46 -25.84 -5.27 10.77
C GLY A 46 -26.25 -3.92 10.20
N GLN A 47 -26.63 -2.98 11.07
CA GLN A 47 -26.97 -1.61 10.68
C GLN A 47 -25.80 -0.66 10.95
N LEU A 48 -25.67 0.37 10.10
CA LEU A 48 -24.66 1.43 10.18
C LEU A 48 -25.34 2.80 10.21
N ARG A 49 -24.78 3.73 10.99
CA ARG A 49 -25.07 5.17 10.91
C ARG A 49 -23.83 5.92 10.41
N GLY A 50 -23.92 6.52 9.23
CA GLY A 50 -22.88 7.39 8.66
C GLY A 50 -23.06 8.86 9.05
N ILE A 51 -22.20 9.71 8.50
CA ILE A 51 -22.20 11.17 8.66
C ILE A 51 -22.35 11.86 7.30
N ARG A 52 -23.05 13.00 7.26
CA ARG A 52 -23.12 13.86 6.08
C ARG A 52 -21.99 14.89 6.09
N LEU A 53 -20.93 14.62 5.34
CA LEU A 53 -19.83 15.54 5.13
C LEU A 53 -20.22 16.68 4.17
N LYS A 54 -19.45 17.77 4.21
CA LYS A 54 -19.51 18.87 3.25
C LYS A 54 -18.26 18.81 2.36
N ALA A 55 -18.44 18.74 1.05
CA ALA A 55 -17.40 19.05 0.07
C ALA A 55 -17.76 20.38 -0.63
N PRO A 56 -16.81 21.05 -1.33
CA PRO A 56 -17.03 22.40 -1.86
C PRO A 56 -18.19 22.55 -2.84
N GLY A 57 -18.49 21.51 -3.64
CA GLY A 57 -19.62 21.49 -4.59
C GLY A 57 -20.89 20.80 -4.08
N GLY A 58 -20.90 20.21 -2.88
CA GLY A 58 -22.09 19.53 -2.35
C GLY A 58 -21.86 18.63 -1.13
N PRO A 59 -22.94 18.08 -0.56
CA PRO A 59 -22.87 17.10 0.52
C PRO A 59 -22.42 15.72 0.03
N VAL A 60 -21.83 14.93 0.94
CA VAL A 60 -21.42 13.53 0.73
C VAL A 60 -21.88 12.70 1.93
N SER A 61 -22.31 11.46 1.72
CA SER A 61 -22.54 10.51 2.82
C SER A 61 -21.26 9.70 3.03
N ALA A 62 -20.70 9.76 4.23
CA ALA A 62 -19.53 8.98 4.62
C ALA A 62 -19.87 7.98 5.73
N PHE A 63 -19.36 6.76 5.61
CA PHE A 63 -19.48 5.68 6.58
C PHE A 63 -18.06 5.23 6.89
N LEU A 64 -17.47 5.83 7.91
CA LEU A 64 -16.07 5.68 8.30
C LEU A 64 -15.96 4.63 9.41
N GLY A 65 -14.89 3.84 9.45
CA GLY A 65 -14.68 2.89 10.55
C GLY A 65 -15.64 1.69 10.57
N ILE A 66 -16.09 1.20 9.41
CA ILE A 66 -16.90 -0.02 9.30
C ILE A 66 -16.01 -1.26 9.54
N PRO A 67 -16.30 -2.12 10.53
CA PRO A 67 -15.50 -3.33 10.74
C PRO A 67 -15.78 -4.39 9.67
N PHE A 68 -14.73 -4.90 9.01
CA PHE A 68 -14.84 -5.97 8.02
C PHE A 68 -14.28 -7.32 8.49
N ALA A 69 -13.36 -7.31 9.46
CA ALA A 69 -12.82 -8.51 10.11
C ALA A 69 -13.09 -8.52 11.63
N GLU A 70 -12.95 -9.69 12.26
CA GLU A 70 -12.73 -9.76 13.71
C GLU A 70 -11.34 -9.20 14.07
N PRO A 71 -11.17 -8.47 15.20
CA PRO A 71 -9.89 -7.87 15.58
C PRO A 71 -8.74 -8.90 15.63
N PRO A 72 -7.63 -8.70 14.90
CA PRO A 72 -6.54 -9.67 14.77
C PRO A 72 -5.59 -9.68 15.98
N VAL A 73 -6.13 -9.48 17.18
CA VAL A 73 -5.38 -9.27 18.43
C VAL A 73 -4.98 -10.57 19.14
N GLY A 74 -3.89 -10.52 19.91
CA GLY A 74 -3.49 -11.60 20.82
C GLY A 74 -3.22 -12.93 20.11
N SER A 75 -4.05 -13.96 20.37
CA SER A 75 -3.95 -15.27 19.69
C SER A 75 -4.18 -15.19 18.18
N ARG A 76 -4.78 -14.10 17.68
CA ARG A 76 -5.02 -13.84 16.26
C ARG A 76 -3.89 -13.06 15.57
N ARG A 77 -2.91 -12.54 16.32
CA ARG A 77 -1.75 -11.84 15.73
C ARG A 77 -1.01 -12.81 14.79
N PHE A 78 -0.64 -12.34 13.59
CA PHE A 78 -0.08 -13.10 12.47
C PHE A 78 -1.01 -14.15 11.81
N MET A 79 -2.26 -14.35 12.28
CA MET A 79 -3.22 -15.23 11.59
C MET A 79 -3.85 -14.53 10.36
N PRO A 80 -4.31 -15.28 9.35
CA PRO A 80 -5.30 -14.79 8.39
C PRO A 80 -6.51 -14.16 9.10
N PRO A 81 -7.13 -13.11 8.53
CA PRO A 81 -8.30 -12.48 9.13
C PRO A 81 -9.54 -13.38 9.07
N GLU A 82 -10.41 -13.26 10.06
CA GLU A 82 -11.75 -13.88 10.04
C GLU A 82 -12.80 -12.81 9.72
N PRO A 83 -13.84 -13.10 8.89
CA PRO A 83 -14.92 -12.17 8.59
C PRO A 83 -15.61 -11.64 9.86
N LYS A 84 -15.95 -10.35 9.88
CA LYS A 84 -16.57 -9.72 11.05
C LYS A 84 -17.89 -10.41 11.44
N ARG A 85 -18.04 -10.77 12.71
CA ARG A 85 -19.29 -11.35 13.22
C ARG A 85 -20.43 -10.31 13.20
N PRO A 86 -21.67 -10.71 12.82
CA PRO A 86 -22.82 -9.80 12.84
C PRO A 86 -23.07 -9.16 14.21
N TRP A 87 -23.58 -7.93 14.21
CA TRP A 87 -23.85 -7.13 15.40
C TRP A 87 -25.33 -6.72 15.54
N SER A 88 -25.77 -6.56 16.78
CA SER A 88 -27.08 -6.03 17.13
C SER A 88 -27.10 -4.50 17.12
N GLY A 89 -28.24 -3.90 16.77
CA GLY A 89 -28.44 -2.45 16.80
C GLY A 89 -27.82 -1.73 15.60
N ILE A 90 -27.48 -0.45 15.80
CA ILE A 90 -26.88 0.43 14.79
C ILE A 90 -25.46 0.76 15.24
N LEU A 91 -24.46 0.33 14.48
CA LEU A 91 -23.06 0.65 14.70
C LEU A 91 -22.79 2.09 14.19
N ASP A 92 -22.06 2.85 14.99
CA ASP A 92 -21.67 4.21 14.65
C ASP A 92 -20.47 4.19 13.69
N ALA A 93 -20.66 4.72 12.49
CA ALA A 93 -19.69 4.82 11.43
C ALA A 93 -19.46 6.30 11.03
N THR A 94 -19.44 7.20 12.01
CA THR A 94 -19.26 8.65 11.80
C THR A 94 -17.81 9.14 11.90
N THR A 95 -16.87 8.29 12.33
CA THR A 95 -15.43 8.61 12.47
C THR A 95 -14.53 7.52 11.91
N PHE A 96 -13.36 7.91 11.42
CA PHE A 96 -12.26 6.96 11.19
C PHE A 96 -11.90 6.22 12.49
N GLN A 97 -11.47 4.97 12.32
CA GLN A 97 -10.98 4.08 13.38
C GLN A 97 -9.45 4.11 13.48
N ASN A 98 -8.91 3.35 14.44
CA ASN A 98 -7.48 3.25 14.74
C ASN A 98 -6.62 2.92 13.52
N VAL A 99 -5.41 3.46 13.48
CA VAL A 99 -4.36 3.07 12.53
C VAL A 99 -3.79 1.71 12.93
N CYS A 100 -3.50 0.85 11.96
CA CYS A 100 -2.83 -0.43 12.24
C CYS A 100 -1.43 -0.19 12.82
N TYR A 101 -1.12 -0.87 13.92
CA TYR A 101 0.14 -0.71 14.66
C TYR A 101 1.36 -0.80 13.73
N GLN A 102 2.23 0.22 13.77
CA GLN A 102 3.29 0.45 12.79
C GLN A 102 4.43 1.32 13.35
N TYR A 103 5.51 1.43 12.58
CA TYR A 103 6.56 2.42 12.79
C TYR A 103 6.04 3.84 12.48
N VAL A 104 6.48 4.82 13.26
CA VAL A 104 6.19 6.26 13.08
C VAL A 104 7.47 6.95 12.67
N ASP A 105 7.42 7.80 11.65
CA ASP A 105 8.60 8.52 11.16
C ASP A 105 9.03 9.61 12.14
N THR A 106 10.32 9.62 12.48
CA THR A 106 10.94 10.61 13.37
C THR A 106 12.19 11.27 12.75
N LEU A 107 12.41 11.15 11.43
CA LEU A 107 13.59 11.75 10.77
C LEU A 107 13.53 13.28 10.84
N TYR A 108 12.34 13.84 10.61
CA TYR A 108 12.09 15.28 10.64
C TYR A 108 10.84 15.62 11.48
N PRO A 109 10.92 15.59 12.82
CA PRO A 109 9.76 15.81 13.69
C PRO A 109 9.12 17.20 13.48
N GLY A 110 7.80 17.23 13.30
CA GLY A 110 7.02 18.44 13.03
C GLY A 110 7.14 18.99 11.60
N PHE A 111 7.80 18.29 10.68
CA PHE A 111 7.88 18.68 9.27
C PHE A 111 6.73 18.07 8.47
N GLU A 112 5.90 18.91 7.85
CA GLU A 112 4.70 18.52 7.11
C GLU A 112 4.95 17.42 6.07
N GLY A 113 6.05 17.49 5.32
CA GLY A 113 6.39 16.51 4.27
C GLY A 113 6.69 15.08 4.77
N THR A 114 6.91 14.89 6.07
CA THR A 114 6.96 13.56 6.72
C THR A 114 5.71 13.30 7.57
N GLU A 115 5.26 14.28 8.35
CA GLU A 115 4.12 14.13 9.27
C GLU A 115 2.78 13.87 8.55
N MET A 116 2.63 14.31 7.29
CA MET A 116 1.44 14.01 6.47
C MET A 116 1.24 12.51 6.18
N TRP A 117 2.31 11.70 6.33
CA TRP A 117 2.30 10.26 6.15
C TRP A 117 2.23 9.49 7.49
N ASN A 118 2.39 10.18 8.62
CA ASN A 118 2.36 9.58 9.95
C ASN A 118 0.93 9.27 10.44
N PRO A 119 0.75 8.32 11.37
CA PRO A 119 -0.56 7.94 11.92
C PRO A 119 -1.36 9.12 12.52
N ASN A 120 -2.44 9.52 11.86
CA ASN A 120 -3.33 10.60 12.35
C ASN A 120 -4.45 10.13 13.30
N ARG A 121 -4.45 8.86 13.73
CA ARG A 121 -5.31 8.27 14.78
C ARG A 121 -4.47 7.34 15.67
N GLU A 122 -5.03 6.90 16.80
CA GLU A 122 -4.33 6.00 17.74
C GLU A 122 -3.88 4.69 17.05
N LEU A 123 -2.71 4.16 17.46
CA LEU A 123 -2.19 2.88 16.98
C LEU A 123 -2.87 1.71 17.70
N SER A 124 -3.37 0.74 16.95
CA SER A 124 -3.96 -0.48 17.51
C SER A 124 -3.73 -1.69 16.59
N GLU A 125 -3.74 -2.89 17.17
CA GLU A 125 -3.93 -4.13 16.40
C GLU A 125 -5.41 -4.35 16.06
N ASP A 126 -6.34 -3.76 16.82
CA ASP A 126 -7.76 -3.64 16.44
C ASP A 126 -7.91 -2.46 15.46
N CYS A 127 -7.61 -2.75 14.19
CA CYS A 127 -7.53 -1.76 13.12
C CYS A 127 -8.21 -2.17 11.79
N LEU A 128 -8.80 -3.37 11.69
CA LEU A 128 -9.37 -3.91 10.44
C LEU A 128 -10.77 -3.35 10.12
N TYR A 129 -10.74 -2.07 9.78
CA TYR A 129 -11.89 -1.25 9.40
C TYR A 129 -11.74 -0.70 7.97
N LEU A 130 -12.87 -0.43 7.33
CA LEU A 130 -12.95 0.22 6.03
C LEU A 130 -13.91 1.41 6.06
N ASN A 131 -13.79 2.28 5.07
CA ASN A 131 -14.51 3.54 4.96
C ASN A 131 -15.21 3.58 3.60
N VAL A 132 -16.43 4.11 3.54
CA VAL A 132 -17.20 4.28 2.29
C VAL A 132 -17.68 5.72 2.16
N TRP A 133 -17.33 6.39 1.07
CA TRP A 133 -17.90 7.66 0.65
C TRP A 133 -18.82 7.42 -0.55
N THR A 134 -20.00 8.04 -0.52
CA THR A 134 -20.99 7.98 -1.60
C THR A 134 -21.69 9.34 -1.74
N PRO A 135 -22.14 9.74 -2.94
CA PRO A 135 -22.96 10.92 -3.12
C PRO A 135 -24.11 11.04 -2.11
N TYR A 136 -24.51 12.29 -1.82
CA TYR A 136 -25.73 12.59 -1.07
C TYR A 136 -26.70 13.34 -2.00
N PRO A 137 -27.93 12.83 -2.25
CA PRO A 137 -28.44 11.52 -1.82
C PRO A 137 -27.67 10.36 -2.47
N ARG A 138 -27.79 9.15 -1.89
CA ARG A 138 -27.17 7.93 -2.42
C ARG A 138 -27.60 7.68 -3.88
N PRO A 139 -26.72 7.16 -4.75
CA PRO A 139 -27.06 6.78 -6.11
C PRO A 139 -28.28 5.84 -6.18
N THR A 140 -29.21 6.14 -7.09
CA THR A 140 -30.38 5.30 -7.37
C THR A 140 -30.14 4.27 -8.48
N SER A 141 -29.06 4.43 -9.23
CA SER A 141 -28.49 3.47 -10.17
C SER A 141 -27.16 2.93 -9.64
N PRO A 142 -26.76 1.69 -9.97
CA PRO A 142 -25.43 1.17 -9.63
C PRO A 142 -24.33 2.08 -10.18
N THR A 143 -23.48 2.58 -9.27
CA THR A 143 -22.41 3.54 -9.57
C THR A 143 -21.02 2.85 -9.48
N PRO A 144 -20.07 3.11 -10.41
CA PRO A 144 -18.73 2.52 -10.35
C PRO A 144 -18.04 2.74 -9.00
N VAL A 145 -17.34 1.72 -8.54
CA VAL A 145 -16.68 1.69 -7.23
C VAL A 145 -15.17 1.81 -7.43
N LEU A 146 -14.55 2.76 -6.75
CA LEU A 146 -13.09 2.83 -6.62
C LEU A 146 -12.68 2.35 -5.23
N ILE A 147 -11.70 1.45 -5.14
CA ILE A 147 -11.18 0.94 -3.86
C ILE A 147 -9.71 1.32 -3.72
N TRP A 148 -9.41 2.18 -2.74
CA TRP A 148 -8.07 2.62 -2.40
C TRP A 148 -7.33 1.62 -1.51
N ILE A 149 -6.08 1.32 -1.88
CA ILE A 149 -5.09 0.65 -1.03
C ILE A 149 -3.90 1.61 -0.86
N TYR A 150 -3.57 1.99 0.37
CA TYR A 150 -2.48 2.93 0.65
C TYR A 150 -1.08 2.31 0.51
N GLY A 151 -0.09 3.19 0.30
CA GLY A 151 1.34 2.90 0.18
C GLY A 151 2.03 2.56 1.51
N GLY A 152 3.14 3.24 1.82
CA GLY A 152 3.86 3.05 3.09
C GLY A 152 4.79 1.83 3.15
N GLY A 153 5.35 1.39 2.02
CA GLY A 153 6.39 0.36 1.97
C GLY A 153 6.03 -1.00 2.61
N PHE A 154 4.73 -1.30 2.75
CA PHE A 154 4.17 -2.38 3.57
C PHE A 154 4.43 -2.29 5.09
N TYR A 155 5.18 -1.30 5.59
CA TYR A 155 5.50 -1.13 7.03
C TYR A 155 4.67 -0.04 7.73
N SER A 156 4.06 0.88 6.98
CA SER A 156 3.29 2.02 7.49
C SER A 156 2.06 2.33 6.61
N GLY A 157 1.35 3.41 6.94
CA GLY A 157 0.20 3.93 6.19
C GLY A 157 -1.14 3.66 6.88
N ALA A 158 -2.16 4.46 6.51
CA ALA A 158 -3.50 4.36 7.07
C ALA A 158 -4.55 4.84 6.06
N SER A 159 -5.77 4.26 6.12
CA SER A 159 -6.90 4.72 5.30
C SER A 159 -7.54 6.04 5.77
N SER A 160 -7.04 6.59 6.89
CA SER A 160 -7.53 7.80 7.55
C SER A 160 -6.72 9.06 7.27
N LEU A 161 -5.59 8.97 6.56
CA LEU A 161 -4.75 10.14 6.25
C LEU A 161 -5.51 11.16 5.39
N ASP A 162 -5.29 12.44 5.66
CA ASP A 162 -6.07 13.54 5.09
C ASP A 162 -5.92 13.64 3.55
N VAL A 163 -4.75 13.23 3.03
CA VAL A 163 -4.47 13.05 1.58
C VAL A 163 -5.33 11.99 0.89
N TYR A 164 -6.04 11.14 1.65
CA TYR A 164 -6.92 10.09 1.14
C TYR A 164 -8.41 10.38 1.41
N ASP A 165 -8.82 11.61 1.74
CA ASP A 165 -10.24 11.93 1.94
C ASP A 165 -11.03 11.83 0.62
N GLY A 166 -11.73 10.70 0.46
CA GLY A 166 -12.53 10.38 -0.72
C GLY A 166 -13.72 11.32 -0.98
N ARG A 167 -14.00 12.31 -0.12
CA ARG A 167 -15.15 13.21 -0.27
C ARG A 167 -15.16 13.96 -1.60
N PHE A 168 -14.00 14.41 -2.10
CA PHE A 168 -13.97 15.24 -3.30
C PHE A 168 -14.22 14.39 -4.54
N LEU A 169 -13.57 13.22 -4.67
CA LEU A 169 -13.81 12.29 -5.79
C LEU A 169 -15.26 11.81 -5.81
N ALA A 170 -15.80 11.38 -4.65
CA ALA A 170 -17.19 10.92 -4.54
C ALA A 170 -18.19 12.04 -4.86
N GLN A 171 -17.91 13.31 -4.51
CA GLN A 171 -18.80 14.43 -4.79
C GLN A 171 -18.74 14.91 -6.24
N VAL A 172 -17.54 15.06 -6.80
CA VAL A 172 -17.32 15.70 -8.10
C VAL A 172 -17.59 14.74 -9.25
N GLU A 173 -17.11 13.49 -9.13
CA GLU A 173 -17.26 12.47 -10.15
C GLU A 173 -18.44 11.50 -9.87
N GLY A 174 -19.14 11.68 -8.76
CA GLY A 174 -20.35 10.91 -8.44
C GLY A 174 -20.11 9.42 -8.23
N THR A 175 -18.88 9.02 -7.91
CA THR A 175 -18.46 7.62 -7.69
C THR A 175 -18.64 7.18 -6.24
N VAL A 176 -18.66 5.87 -6.00
CA VAL A 176 -18.55 5.32 -4.63
C VAL A 176 -17.08 5.01 -4.39
N LEU A 177 -16.49 5.61 -3.36
CA LEU A 177 -15.10 5.35 -2.96
C LEU A 177 -15.07 4.51 -1.69
N VAL A 178 -14.21 3.50 -1.68
CA VAL A 178 -13.89 2.68 -0.50
C VAL A 178 -12.40 2.79 -0.19
N SER A 179 -12.02 2.82 1.09
CA SER A 179 -10.62 2.60 1.52
C SER A 179 -10.62 1.65 2.71
N MET A 180 -9.56 0.84 2.88
CA MET A 180 -9.45 -0.08 4.03
C MET A 180 -8.10 0.05 4.74
N ASN A 181 -8.11 -0.22 6.05
CA ASN A 181 -6.90 -0.56 6.78
C ASN A 181 -6.55 -2.05 6.58
N TYR A 182 -5.27 -2.33 6.41
CA TYR A 182 -4.70 -3.67 6.38
C TYR A 182 -3.48 -3.71 7.32
N ARG A 183 -3.19 -4.87 7.91
CA ARG A 183 -2.02 -4.98 8.79
C ARG A 183 -0.73 -4.77 8.00
N VAL A 184 0.17 -4.00 8.60
CA VAL A 184 1.47 -3.63 8.06
C VAL A 184 2.61 -4.17 8.92
N GLY A 185 3.83 -4.10 8.39
CA GLY A 185 5.07 -4.52 9.01
C GLY A 185 5.00 -5.94 9.55
N THR A 186 5.58 -6.12 10.73
CA THR A 186 5.59 -7.40 11.46
C THR A 186 4.18 -8.01 11.60
N PHE A 187 3.14 -7.20 11.78
CA PHE A 187 1.77 -7.70 12.02
C PHE A 187 1.08 -8.23 10.76
N GLY A 188 1.43 -7.68 9.59
CA GLY A 188 0.86 -8.06 8.29
C GLY A 188 1.69 -9.08 7.51
N PHE A 189 3.01 -9.09 7.71
CA PHE A 189 3.96 -9.72 6.78
C PHE A 189 5.08 -10.52 7.45
N LEU A 190 5.11 -10.67 8.79
CA LEU A 190 5.96 -11.69 9.40
C LEU A 190 5.50 -13.08 8.94
N ALA A 191 6.44 -13.85 8.37
CA ALA A 191 6.17 -15.17 7.82
C ALA A 191 7.20 -16.19 8.32
N LEU A 192 6.71 -17.36 8.69
CA LEU A 192 7.48 -18.58 8.88
C LEU A 192 6.90 -19.66 7.93
N PRO A 193 7.19 -19.59 6.61
CA PRO A 193 6.49 -20.40 5.61
C PRO A 193 6.48 -21.89 5.95
N GLY A 194 5.29 -22.49 5.96
CA GLY A 194 5.02 -23.84 6.47
C GLY A 194 4.33 -23.88 7.85
N SER A 195 4.47 -22.83 8.68
CA SER A 195 3.64 -22.63 9.87
C SER A 195 2.21 -22.22 9.48
N ARG A 196 1.22 -22.64 10.28
CA ARG A 196 -0.18 -22.19 10.15
C ARG A 196 -0.47 -20.95 10.99
N GLU A 197 0.41 -20.62 11.91
CA GLU A 197 0.24 -19.61 12.94
C GLU A 197 0.85 -18.26 12.54
N ALA A 198 1.81 -18.25 11.63
CA ALA A 198 2.32 -17.06 10.94
C ALA A 198 2.71 -17.41 9.48
N PRO A 199 1.74 -17.70 8.61
CA PRO A 199 2.02 -18.14 7.24
C PRO A 199 2.68 -17.05 6.36
N GLY A 200 2.50 -15.77 6.72
CA GLY A 200 2.82 -14.63 5.88
C GLY A 200 1.61 -14.09 5.11
N ASN A 201 1.81 -13.02 4.35
CA ASN A 201 0.81 -12.42 3.45
C ASN A 201 -0.54 -12.00 4.09
N VAL A 202 -0.66 -11.97 5.43
CA VAL A 202 -1.95 -11.74 6.08
C VAL A 202 -2.47 -10.31 5.90
N GLY A 203 -1.60 -9.33 5.65
CA GLY A 203 -2.00 -7.98 5.19
C GLY A 203 -2.68 -7.99 3.81
N LEU A 204 -2.22 -8.81 2.86
CA LEU A 204 -2.91 -8.98 1.57
C LEU A 204 -4.22 -9.77 1.72
N LEU A 205 -4.34 -10.62 2.75
CA LEU A 205 -5.59 -11.29 3.10
C LEU A 205 -6.59 -10.34 3.77
N ASP A 206 -6.13 -9.36 4.54
CA ASP A 206 -6.98 -8.27 5.07
C ASP A 206 -7.57 -7.46 3.91
N GLN A 207 -6.73 -7.05 2.95
CA GLN A 207 -7.18 -6.39 1.72
C GLN A 207 -8.18 -7.28 0.95
N ARG A 208 -7.86 -8.57 0.69
CA ARG A 208 -8.75 -9.52 0.01
C ARG A 208 -10.10 -9.65 0.71
N LEU A 209 -10.14 -9.67 2.04
CA LEU A 209 -11.37 -9.74 2.82
C LEU A 209 -12.18 -8.43 2.74
N ALA A 210 -11.53 -7.27 2.70
CA ALA A 210 -12.22 -6.00 2.41
C ALA A 210 -12.80 -5.98 0.99
N LEU A 211 -12.11 -6.54 -0.01
CA LEU A 211 -12.65 -6.70 -1.37
C LEU A 211 -13.88 -7.63 -1.40
N GLN A 212 -13.86 -8.73 -0.64
CA GLN A 212 -15.02 -9.62 -0.46
C GLN A 212 -16.18 -8.88 0.23
N TRP A 213 -15.91 -8.08 1.26
CA TRP A 213 -16.92 -7.24 1.92
C TRP A 213 -17.56 -6.26 0.93
N VAL A 214 -16.79 -5.61 0.06
CA VAL A 214 -17.32 -4.71 -0.97
C VAL A 214 -18.23 -5.46 -1.93
N GLN A 215 -17.81 -6.61 -2.46
CA GLN A 215 -18.64 -7.46 -3.33
C GLN A 215 -19.98 -7.84 -2.69
N GLU A 216 -20.00 -8.13 -1.39
CA GLU A 216 -21.23 -8.51 -0.67
C GLU A 216 -22.13 -7.33 -0.25
N ASN A 217 -21.59 -6.12 -0.08
CA ASN A 217 -22.29 -5.04 0.64
C ASN A 217 -22.41 -3.71 -0.13
N ILE A 218 -21.60 -3.43 -1.14
CA ILE A 218 -21.49 -2.07 -1.70
C ILE A 218 -22.76 -1.58 -2.43
N ALA A 219 -23.57 -2.53 -2.92
CA ALA A 219 -24.90 -2.24 -3.48
C ALA A 219 -25.83 -1.53 -2.48
N ALA A 220 -25.67 -1.75 -1.17
CA ALA A 220 -26.46 -1.06 -0.15
C ALA A 220 -26.13 0.45 -0.03
N PHE A 221 -24.98 0.88 -0.57
CA PHE A 221 -24.55 2.27 -0.63
C PHE A 221 -24.84 2.92 -2.00
N GLY A 222 -25.28 2.15 -2.99
CA GLY A 222 -25.47 2.57 -4.38
C GLY A 222 -24.30 2.20 -5.32
N GLY A 223 -23.27 1.51 -4.82
CA GLY A 223 -22.14 1.07 -5.63
C GLY A 223 -22.42 -0.19 -6.46
N ASP A 224 -21.77 -0.31 -7.61
CA ASP A 224 -21.86 -1.46 -8.50
C ASP A 224 -20.73 -2.49 -8.21
N PRO A 225 -21.04 -3.67 -7.65
CA PRO A 225 -20.05 -4.74 -7.47
C PRO A 225 -19.47 -5.24 -8.80
N MET A 226 -20.18 -5.08 -9.92
CA MET A 226 -19.74 -5.47 -11.28
C MET A 226 -18.86 -4.42 -11.96
N SER A 227 -18.60 -3.27 -11.32
CA SER A 227 -17.73 -2.20 -11.85
C SER A 227 -16.78 -1.66 -10.77
N VAL A 228 -16.16 -2.60 -10.06
CA VAL A 228 -15.10 -2.35 -9.07
C VAL A 228 -13.74 -2.14 -9.74
N THR A 229 -13.10 -1.01 -9.42
CA THR A 229 -11.73 -0.65 -9.84
C THR A 229 -10.85 -0.52 -8.61
N LEU A 230 -9.74 -1.27 -8.55
CA LEU A 230 -8.73 -1.04 -7.51
C LEU A 230 -7.80 0.10 -7.92
N PHE A 231 -7.40 0.94 -6.98
CA PHE A 231 -6.32 1.90 -7.16
C PHE A 231 -5.45 1.97 -5.90
N GLY A 232 -4.17 2.21 -6.09
CA GLY A 232 -3.21 2.29 -5.00
C GLY A 232 -1.91 2.93 -5.46
N GLU A 233 -1.13 3.40 -4.51
CA GLU A 233 0.19 4.00 -4.71
C GLU A 233 1.27 3.22 -3.94
N SER A 234 2.52 3.21 -4.43
CA SER A 234 3.66 2.54 -3.79
C SER A 234 3.36 1.06 -3.42
N ALA A 235 3.44 0.67 -2.15
CA ALA A 235 3.06 -0.66 -1.65
C ALA A 235 1.59 -1.02 -1.90
N GLY A 236 0.69 -0.02 -1.98
CA GLY A 236 -0.69 -0.18 -2.41
C GLY A 236 -0.80 -0.51 -3.90
N ALA A 237 -0.01 0.13 -4.76
CA ALA A 237 0.09 -0.23 -6.17
C ALA A 237 0.67 -1.65 -6.35
N ALA A 238 1.69 -2.00 -5.58
CA ALA A 238 2.22 -3.36 -5.52
C ALA A 238 1.14 -4.37 -5.08
N SER A 239 0.35 -4.03 -4.05
CA SER A 239 -0.80 -4.82 -3.58
C SER A 239 -1.88 -5.03 -4.67
N VAL A 240 -2.25 -3.97 -5.39
CA VAL A 240 -3.16 -4.05 -6.55
C VAL A 240 -2.60 -5.01 -7.61
N GLY A 241 -1.29 -4.94 -7.88
CA GLY A 241 -0.60 -5.89 -8.74
C GLY A 241 -0.63 -7.33 -8.22
N MET A 242 -0.40 -7.55 -6.92
CA MET A 242 -0.49 -8.88 -6.32
C MET A 242 -1.92 -9.44 -6.40
N HIS A 243 -2.95 -8.60 -6.27
CA HIS A 243 -4.34 -9.00 -6.55
C HIS A 243 -4.61 -9.31 -8.04
N ILE A 244 -3.83 -8.77 -8.99
CA ILE A 244 -3.86 -9.16 -10.41
C ILE A 244 -3.20 -10.55 -10.64
N LEU A 245 -2.30 -10.98 -9.76
CA LEU A 245 -1.58 -12.25 -9.88
C LEU A 245 -2.19 -13.38 -9.01
N SER A 246 -2.86 -13.02 -7.91
CA SER A 246 -3.59 -13.93 -7.02
C SER A 246 -4.97 -14.29 -7.59
N LEU A 247 -5.13 -15.50 -8.12
CA LEU A 247 -6.41 -15.99 -8.67
C LEU A 247 -7.62 -15.82 -7.73
N PRO A 248 -7.55 -16.11 -6.41
CA PRO A 248 -8.70 -15.91 -5.49
C PRO A 248 -9.09 -14.44 -5.24
N SER A 249 -8.30 -13.48 -5.71
CA SER A 249 -8.63 -12.05 -5.69
C SER A 249 -9.19 -11.55 -7.03
N ARG A 250 -8.95 -12.24 -8.15
CA ARG A 250 -9.28 -11.74 -9.49
C ARG A 250 -10.77 -11.55 -9.74
N SER A 251 -11.62 -12.39 -9.16
CA SER A 251 -13.09 -12.27 -9.27
C SER A 251 -13.68 -11.10 -8.49
N LEU A 252 -12.89 -10.40 -7.66
CA LEU A 252 -13.37 -9.34 -6.78
C LEU A 252 -13.28 -7.93 -7.40
N PHE A 253 -12.58 -7.79 -8.53
CA PHE A 253 -12.36 -6.49 -9.19
C PHE A 253 -12.10 -6.62 -10.70
N HIS A 254 -12.48 -5.57 -11.43
CA HIS A 254 -12.63 -5.57 -12.88
C HIS A 254 -11.51 -4.76 -13.58
N ARG A 255 -11.02 -3.70 -12.93
CA ARG A 255 -10.00 -2.77 -13.46
C ARG A 255 -8.98 -2.42 -12.37
N ALA A 256 -7.79 -1.99 -12.78
CA ALA A 256 -6.71 -1.68 -11.84
C ALA A 256 -5.98 -0.39 -12.19
N VAL A 257 -5.53 0.32 -11.16
CA VAL A 257 -4.62 1.47 -11.26
C VAL A 257 -3.41 1.23 -10.35
N LEU A 258 -2.20 1.37 -10.89
CA LEU A 258 -0.94 1.21 -10.17
C LEU A 258 -0.11 2.49 -10.29
N GLN A 259 -0.04 3.25 -9.21
CA GLN A 259 0.68 4.52 -9.14
C GLN A 259 2.03 4.28 -8.44
N SER A 260 3.15 4.64 -9.06
CA SER A 260 4.48 4.64 -8.43
C SER A 260 4.90 3.32 -7.74
N GLY A 261 4.37 2.16 -8.19
CA GLY A 261 4.69 0.87 -7.59
C GLY A 261 4.18 -0.32 -8.41
N THR A 262 4.80 -1.50 -8.20
CA THR A 262 4.48 -2.75 -8.90
C THR A 262 4.79 -3.97 -8.03
N PRO A 263 4.16 -5.13 -8.29
CA PRO A 263 4.44 -6.35 -7.52
C PRO A 263 5.83 -6.92 -7.84
N ASN A 264 6.37 -6.63 -9.03
CA ASN A 264 7.73 -6.95 -9.46
C ASN A 264 8.77 -5.87 -9.12
N GLY A 265 8.49 -5.00 -8.14
CA GLY A 265 9.51 -4.12 -7.56
C GLY A 265 10.50 -4.93 -6.71
N PRO A 266 11.81 -4.63 -6.72
CA PRO A 266 12.86 -5.38 -5.99
C PRO A 266 12.76 -5.27 -4.45
N TRP A 267 11.78 -4.53 -3.96
CA TRP A 267 11.44 -4.30 -2.56
C TRP A 267 10.08 -4.90 -2.17
N ALA A 268 9.25 -5.28 -3.15
CA ALA A 268 7.84 -5.60 -2.95
C ALA A 268 7.59 -7.05 -2.53
N THR A 269 8.56 -7.95 -2.74
CA THR A 269 8.47 -9.34 -2.28
C THR A 269 9.78 -9.87 -1.72
N VAL A 270 9.69 -10.91 -0.88
CA VAL A 270 10.84 -11.72 -0.40
C VAL A 270 10.64 -13.21 -0.67
N SER A 271 11.75 -13.95 -0.73
CA SER A 271 11.72 -15.41 -0.78
C SER A 271 11.33 -16.01 0.58
N ALA A 272 10.78 -17.22 0.57
CA ALA A 272 10.40 -17.94 1.80
C ALA A 272 11.56 -18.15 2.79
N GLY A 273 12.80 -18.27 2.28
CA GLY A 273 14.01 -18.39 3.11
C GLY A 273 14.37 -17.08 3.81
N GLU A 274 14.39 -15.97 3.06
CA GLU A 274 14.67 -14.64 3.61
C GLU A 274 13.59 -14.18 4.60
N ALA A 275 12.32 -14.47 4.31
CA ALA A 275 11.21 -14.20 5.23
C ALA A 275 11.39 -14.91 6.58
N ARG A 276 11.74 -16.21 6.57
CA ARG A 276 12.06 -16.96 7.79
C ARG A 276 13.33 -16.43 8.49
N ARG A 277 14.37 -16.01 7.77
CA ARG A 277 15.56 -15.37 8.37
C ARG A 277 15.16 -14.11 9.16
N ARG A 278 14.33 -13.23 8.56
CA ARG A 278 13.86 -12.00 9.21
C ARG A 278 12.96 -12.29 10.41
N ALA A 279 11.99 -13.18 10.28
CA ALA A 279 11.09 -13.56 11.37
C ALA A 279 11.84 -14.19 12.56
N THR A 280 12.79 -15.09 12.31
CA THR A 280 13.61 -15.71 13.37
C THR A 280 14.62 -14.75 13.99
N LEU A 281 15.13 -13.77 13.23
CA LEU A 281 16.01 -12.72 13.78
C LEU A 281 15.21 -11.74 14.66
N LEU A 282 14.04 -11.27 14.23
CA LEU A 282 13.17 -10.42 15.06
C LEU A 282 12.83 -11.12 16.38
N ALA A 283 12.44 -12.40 16.32
CA ALA A 283 12.15 -13.19 17.50
C ALA A 283 13.32 -13.19 18.49
N ARG A 284 14.54 -13.44 18.01
CA ARG A 284 15.75 -13.40 18.87
C ARG A 284 15.99 -12.03 19.50
N LEU A 285 15.81 -10.94 18.72
CA LEU A 285 15.96 -9.57 19.22
C LEU A 285 14.99 -9.27 20.37
N VAL A 286 13.73 -9.71 20.27
CA VAL A 286 12.73 -9.60 21.35
C VAL A 286 12.78 -10.76 22.36
N GLY A 287 13.85 -11.55 22.40
CA GLY A 287 14.05 -12.62 23.40
C GLY A 287 13.10 -13.82 23.27
N CYS A 288 12.74 -14.20 22.05
CA CYS A 288 11.90 -15.34 21.69
C CYS A 288 12.66 -16.36 20.80
N PRO A 289 12.63 -17.66 21.13
CA PRO A 289 12.16 -18.24 22.39
C PRO A 289 13.07 -17.85 23.58
N PRO A 290 12.57 -17.90 24.84
CA PRO A 290 13.38 -17.63 26.02
C PRO A 290 14.63 -18.54 26.08
N GLY A 291 15.80 -17.95 26.32
CA GLY A 291 17.07 -18.68 26.32
C GLY A 291 17.63 -19.03 24.94
N GLY A 292 16.97 -18.63 23.84
CA GLY A 292 17.48 -18.76 22.47
C GLY A 292 17.44 -20.17 21.87
N ALA A 293 16.97 -21.17 22.62
CA ALA A 293 16.82 -22.55 22.17
C ALA A 293 15.38 -22.82 21.69
N GLY A 294 15.22 -23.17 20.43
CA GLY A 294 13.95 -23.66 19.87
C GLY A 294 14.01 -23.79 18.35
N GLY A 295 13.57 -24.94 17.85
CA GLY A 295 13.40 -25.23 16.41
C GLY A 295 11.94 -25.37 15.99
N ASN A 296 11.00 -24.99 16.87
CA ASN A 296 9.57 -25.13 16.67
C ASN A 296 8.95 -23.75 16.41
N ASP A 297 8.40 -23.54 15.20
CA ASP A 297 7.76 -22.28 14.82
C ASP A 297 6.56 -21.95 15.74
N THR A 298 5.79 -22.96 16.20
CA THR A 298 4.64 -22.75 17.10
C THR A 298 5.05 -22.12 18.44
N GLU A 299 6.18 -22.53 19.02
CA GLU A 299 6.72 -21.96 20.27
C GLU A 299 7.24 -20.54 20.06
N LEU A 300 7.95 -20.31 18.96
CA LEU A 300 8.48 -19.01 18.57
C LEU A 300 7.34 -17.99 18.36
N ILE A 301 6.30 -18.37 17.62
CA ILE A 301 5.11 -17.54 17.36
C ILE A 301 4.29 -17.35 18.64
N SER A 302 4.15 -18.37 19.49
CA SER A 302 3.51 -18.24 20.79
C SER A 302 4.23 -17.19 21.66
N CYS A 303 5.57 -17.19 21.66
CA CYS A 303 6.35 -16.16 22.35
C CYS A 303 6.16 -14.77 21.74
N LEU A 304 6.24 -14.61 20.41
CA LEU A 304 6.01 -13.33 19.71
C LEU A 304 4.62 -12.74 20.02
N ARG A 305 3.59 -13.58 20.21
CA ARG A 305 2.24 -13.15 20.60
C ARG A 305 2.12 -12.62 22.04
N THR A 306 3.12 -12.87 22.91
CA THR A 306 3.15 -12.31 24.27
C THR A 306 3.74 -10.90 24.34
N ARG A 307 4.45 -10.44 23.29
CA ARG A 307 5.11 -9.13 23.29
C ARG A 307 4.09 -8.00 23.12
N PRO A 308 4.29 -6.84 23.76
CA PRO A 308 3.68 -5.58 23.31
C PRO A 308 3.92 -5.37 21.81
N ALA A 309 3.02 -4.64 21.16
CA ALA A 309 3.18 -4.33 19.74
C ALA A 309 4.43 -3.45 19.49
N GLN A 310 4.75 -2.54 20.42
CA GLN A 310 5.91 -1.66 20.32
C GLN A 310 7.24 -2.43 20.27
N ASP A 311 7.45 -3.43 21.13
CA ASP A 311 8.68 -4.26 21.15
C ASP A 311 9.04 -4.83 19.77
N LEU A 312 8.03 -5.15 18.95
CA LEU A 312 8.20 -5.68 17.60
C LEU A 312 8.60 -4.56 16.61
N VAL A 313 7.92 -3.41 16.68
CA VAL A 313 8.20 -2.23 15.85
C VAL A 313 9.62 -1.69 16.12
N ASP A 314 10.03 -1.60 17.39
CA ASP A 314 11.34 -1.09 17.81
C ASP A 314 12.51 -1.93 17.26
N HIS A 315 12.25 -3.18 16.87
CA HIS A 315 13.23 -4.10 16.29
C HIS A 315 13.01 -4.38 14.80
N GLU A 316 11.98 -3.81 14.16
CA GLU A 316 11.58 -4.16 12.81
C GLU A 316 12.68 -3.87 11.78
N TRP A 317 13.28 -2.68 11.80
CA TRP A 317 14.34 -2.31 10.84
C TRP A 317 15.64 -3.11 11.01
N HIS A 318 15.90 -3.64 12.21
CA HIS A 318 17.14 -4.36 12.55
C HIS A 318 17.26 -5.76 11.93
N VAL A 319 16.28 -6.23 11.14
CA VAL A 319 16.32 -7.55 10.48
C VAL A 319 16.74 -7.51 9.01
N LEU A 320 16.84 -6.33 8.38
CA LEU A 320 17.39 -6.19 7.04
C LEU A 320 18.83 -6.75 6.97
N PRO A 321 19.25 -7.33 5.83
CA PRO A 321 20.57 -7.96 5.73
C PRO A 321 21.73 -6.96 5.71
N GLN A 322 21.47 -5.70 5.36
CA GLN A 322 22.45 -4.62 5.23
C GLN A 322 21.78 -3.24 5.29
N GLU A 323 22.57 -2.21 5.56
CA GLU A 323 22.18 -0.81 5.39
C GLU A 323 21.73 -0.55 3.94
N SER A 324 20.51 -0.02 3.78
CA SER A 324 19.88 0.16 2.47
C SER A 324 18.71 1.14 2.55
N ILE A 325 18.37 1.76 1.41
CA ILE A 325 17.13 2.53 1.24
C ILE A 325 16.17 1.82 0.30
N PHE A 326 14.88 2.16 0.36
CA PHE A 326 13.82 1.51 -0.42
C PHE A 326 13.82 -0.03 -0.25
N ARG A 327 14.11 -0.51 0.97
CA ARG A 327 14.00 -1.92 1.38
C ARG A 327 13.27 -1.94 2.72
N PHE A 328 12.33 -2.86 2.86
CA PHE A 328 11.44 -2.92 4.03
C PHE A 328 11.49 -4.33 4.63
N SER A 329 11.38 -4.43 5.95
CA SER A 329 11.66 -5.67 6.68
C SER A 329 10.62 -6.76 6.45
N PHE A 330 9.34 -6.44 6.61
CA PHE A 330 8.25 -7.39 6.44
C PHE A 330 7.36 -6.92 5.28
N VAL A 331 7.50 -7.65 4.17
CA VAL A 331 6.79 -7.43 2.90
C VAL A 331 6.21 -8.78 2.44
N PRO A 332 5.29 -8.81 1.46
CA PRO A 332 4.77 -10.05 0.91
C PRO A 332 5.82 -11.11 0.57
N VAL A 333 5.52 -12.36 0.91
CA VAL A 333 6.40 -13.51 0.68
C VAL A 333 5.90 -14.31 -0.52
N VAL A 334 6.80 -14.77 -1.38
CA VAL A 334 6.45 -15.75 -2.41
C VAL A 334 6.30 -17.11 -1.72
N ASP A 335 5.04 -17.53 -1.54
CA ASP A 335 4.62 -18.61 -0.64
C ASP A 335 4.13 -19.88 -1.37
N GLY A 336 3.73 -19.76 -2.63
CA GLY A 336 3.05 -20.84 -3.37
C GLY A 336 1.52 -20.88 -3.19
N ASP A 337 0.93 -19.93 -2.46
CA ASP A 337 -0.50 -19.86 -2.13
C ASP A 337 -1.12 -18.53 -2.60
N PHE A 338 -0.78 -17.41 -1.96
CA PHE A 338 -1.19 -16.10 -2.45
C PHE A 338 -0.45 -15.76 -3.76
N LEU A 339 0.85 -16.02 -3.81
CA LEU A 339 1.68 -15.88 -4.99
C LEU A 339 2.26 -17.26 -5.33
N SER A 340 1.65 -17.92 -6.32
CA SER A 340 2.03 -19.27 -6.75
C SER A 340 3.43 -19.38 -7.39
N ASP A 341 4.00 -18.24 -7.79
CA ASP A 341 5.39 -18.05 -8.23
C ASP A 341 5.74 -16.56 -7.97
N THR A 342 6.99 -16.19 -8.21
CA THR A 342 7.47 -14.80 -8.25
C THR A 342 6.59 -13.91 -9.13
N PRO A 343 6.38 -12.62 -8.76
CA PRO A 343 5.61 -11.68 -9.58
C PRO A 343 6.10 -11.61 -11.02
N ASP A 344 7.42 -11.60 -11.25
CA ASP A 344 8.00 -11.67 -12.58
C ASP A 344 7.55 -12.90 -13.37
N ALA A 345 7.59 -14.11 -12.80
CA ALA A 345 7.12 -15.31 -13.49
C ALA A 345 5.63 -15.24 -13.82
N LEU A 346 4.78 -14.84 -12.86
CA LEU A 346 3.33 -14.74 -13.06
C LEU A 346 2.96 -13.65 -14.09
N ILE A 347 3.63 -12.49 -14.07
CA ILE A 347 3.51 -11.48 -15.13
C ILE A 347 4.00 -12.03 -16.46
N ASN A 348 5.08 -12.83 -16.47
CA ASN A 348 5.67 -13.35 -17.70
C ASN A 348 4.81 -14.41 -18.41
N THR A 349 3.91 -15.10 -17.70
CA THR A 349 3.15 -16.26 -18.21
C THR A 349 1.63 -16.13 -18.15
N GLY A 350 1.08 -15.15 -17.40
CA GLY A 350 -0.38 -14.97 -17.27
C GLY A 350 -1.09 -14.54 -18.57
N ASP A 351 -2.40 -14.78 -18.62
CA ASP A 351 -3.30 -14.22 -19.64
C ASP A 351 -4.01 -12.99 -19.06
N PHE A 352 -4.01 -11.89 -19.79
CA PHE A 352 -4.55 -10.61 -19.35
C PHE A 352 -5.46 -9.94 -20.39
N GLN A 353 -5.97 -10.68 -21.39
CA GLN A 353 -6.75 -10.16 -22.52
C GLN A 353 -7.93 -9.25 -22.13
N ASP A 354 -8.69 -9.58 -21.09
CA ASP A 354 -9.84 -8.79 -20.63
C ASP A 354 -9.49 -7.72 -19.58
N LEU A 355 -8.21 -7.54 -19.23
CA LEU A 355 -7.79 -6.59 -18.19
C LEU A 355 -7.57 -5.18 -18.76
N GLN A 356 -8.13 -4.16 -18.10
CA GLN A 356 -7.72 -2.77 -18.30
C GLN A 356 -6.88 -2.30 -17.12
N VAL A 357 -5.75 -1.65 -17.39
CA VAL A 357 -4.83 -1.14 -16.36
C VAL A 357 -4.39 0.28 -16.68
N LEU A 358 -4.45 1.17 -15.69
CA LEU A 358 -3.79 2.47 -15.71
C LEU A 358 -2.52 2.37 -14.85
N VAL A 359 -1.38 2.75 -15.39
CA VAL A 359 -0.09 2.75 -14.66
C VAL A 359 0.61 4.10 -14.80
N GLY A 360 1.46 4.43 -13.85
CA GLY A 360 2.37 5.56 -14.01
C GLY A 360 3.29 5.77 -12.83
N VAL A 361 4.04 6.87 -12.93
CA VAL A 361 5.10 7.25 -12.01
C VAL A 361 5.11 8.77 -11.83
N VAL A 362 5.69 9.27 -10.75
CA VAL A 362 6.11 10.67 -10.65
C VAL A 362 7.45 10.88 -11.40
N LYS A 363 7.82 12.14 -11.61
CA LYS A 363 9.05 12.49 -12.35
C LYS A 363 10.33 12.05 -11.63
N ASP A 364 10.38 12.20 -10.30
CA ASP A 364 11.60 12.15 -9.49
C ASP A 364 11.50 11.12 -8.34
N GLU A 365 10.87 9.97 -8.61
CA GLU A 365 10.58 8.84 -7.69
C GLU A 365 11.60 8.58 -6.56
N GLY A 366 12.91 8.61 -6.87
CA GLY A 366 13.94 8.25 -5.91
C GLY A 366 14.25 9.32 -4.85
N SER A 367 13.89 10.59 -5.09
CA SER A 367 14.40 11.73 -4.32
C SER A 367 14.02 11.68 -2.84
N TYR A 368 12.79 11.24 -2.54
CA TYR A 368 12.27 11.05 -1.18
C TYR A 368 13.12 10.09 -0.36
N PHE A 369 13.62 9.01 -0.96
CA PHE A 369 14.30 7.94 -0.23
C PHE A 369 15.77 8.25 0.10
N LEU A 370 16.37 9.26 -0.54
CA LEU A 370 17.80 9.55 -0.36
C LEU A 370 18.12 10.10 1.03
N VAL A 371 17.25 10.94 1.59
CA VAL A 371 17.43 11.57 2.91
C VAL A 371 17.36 10.58 4.09
N TYR A 372 16.88 9.35 3.84
CA TYR A 372 16.74 8.29 4.84
C TYR A 372 18.00 7.43 5.06
N GLY A 373 19.09 7.68 4.33
CA GLY A 373 20.35 6.96 4.55
C GLY A 373 21.49 7.22 3.56
N VAL A 374 21.30 7.96 2.47
CA VAL A 374 22.38 8.19 1.50
C VAL A 374 23.30 9.33 1.97
N PRO A 375 24.61 9.10 2.16
CA PRO A 375 25.51 10.11 2.71
C PRO A 375 25.56 11.40 1.90
N GLY A 376 25.24 12.54 2.54
CA GLY A 376 25.26 13.87 1.94
C GLY A 376 23.89 14.43 1.55
N PHE A 377 22.83 13.62 1.58
CA PHE A 377 21.47 14.09 1.34
C PHE A 377 20.81 14.65 2.60
N SER A 378 20.04 15.72 2.44
CA SER A 378 19.16 16.28 3.47
C SER A 378 18.09 17.18 2.84
N LYS A 379 16.92 17.30 3.49
CA LYS A 379 15.92 18.30 3.09
C LYS A 379 16.41 19.75 3.28
N ASP A 380 17.38 19.96 4.17
CA ASP A 380 17.81 21.28 4.65
C ASP A 380 19.00 21.87 3.86
N ASN A 381 19.40 21.24 2.77
CA ASN A 381 20.41 21.76 1.84
C ASN A 381 20.15 21.28 0.39
N GLU A 382 20.91 21.79 -0.57
CA GLU A 382 20.81 21.42 -2.00
C GLU A 382 21.28 19.99 -2.35
N SER A 383 21.74 19.22 -1.36
CA SER A 383 22.23 17.84 -1.49
C SER A 383 23.28 17.64 -2.61
N LEU A 384 24.16 18.62 -2.78
CA LEU A 384 25.26 18.59 -3.74
C LEU A 384 26.35 17.63 -3.27
N ILE A 385 26.27 16.37 -3.70
CA ILE A 385 27.14 15.28 -3.23
C ILE A 385 28.48 15.20 -3.99
N SER A 386 29.53 14.75 -3.30
CA SER A 386 30.80 14.36 -3.93
C SER A 386 30.70 13.03 -4.69
N ARG A 387 31.66 12.77 -5.59
CA ARG A 387 31.79 11.48 -6.29
C ARG A 387 31.91 10.29 -5.32
N ALA A 388 32.60 10.45 -4.19
CA ALA A 388 32.71 9.40 -3.17
C ALA A 388 31.34 9.08 -2.52
N GLN A 389 30.53 10.10 -2.24
CA GLN A 389 29.17 9.93 -1.70
C GLN A 389 28.23 9.27 -2.72
N PHE A 390 28.34 9.59 -4.02
CA PHE A 390 27.61 8.90 -5.08
C PHE A 390 27.94 7.40 -5.13
N LEU A 391 29.24 7.04 -5.11
CA LEU A 391 29.67 5.64 -5.17
C LEU A 391 29.18 4.83 -3.95
N ALA A 392 29.19 5.42 -2.75
CA ALA A 392 28.58 4.83 -1.56
C ALA A 392 27.06 4.71 -1.68
N GLY A 393 26.39 5.77 -2.17
CA GLY A 393 24.94 5.80 -2.38
C GLY A 393 24.45 4.74 -3.37
N VAL A 394 25.21 4.42 -4.41
CA VAL A 394 24.89 3.31 -5.33
C VAL A 394 24.87 1.97 -4.61
N ARG A 395 25.78 1.71 -3.66
CA ARG A 395 25.76 0.48 -2.85
C ARG A 395 24.58 0.43 -1.87
N ILE A 396 24.12 1.57 -1.34
CA ILE A 396 22.98 1.69 -0.41
C ILE A 396 21.62 1.62 -1.16
N GLY A 397 21.53 2.18 -2.36
CA GLY A 397 20.33 2.20 -3.20
C GLY A 397 20.15 0.95 -4.08
N VAL A 398 21.21 0.16 -4.29
CA VAL A 398 21.20 -1.11 -5.03
C VAL A 398 21.86 -2.21 -4.19
N PRO A 399 21.33 -2.51 -2.98
CA PRO A 399 22.02 -3.30 -1.97
C PRO A 399 22.40 -4.72 -2.40
N GLN A 400 21.59 -5.35 -3.26
CA GLN A 400 21.84 -6.70 -3.77
C GLN A 400 22.82 -6.77 -4.96
N ALA A 401 23.51 -5.68 -5.30
CA ALA A 401 24.48 -5.67 -6.38
C ALA A 401 25.84 -6.26 -5.95
N SER A 402 26.33 -7.25 -6.71
CA SER A 402 27.77 -7.59 -6.73
C SER A 402 28.59 -6.37 -7.15
N ASP A 403 29.89 -6.30 -6.82
CA ASP A 403 30.71 -5.14 -7.19
C ASP A 403 30.69 -4.86 -8.71
N LEU A 404 30.72 -5.90 -9.56
CA LEU A 404 30.62 -5.70 -11.01
C LEU A 404 29.24 -5.20 -11.45
N ALA A 405 28.16 -5.59 -10.75
CA ALA A 405 26.82 -5.05 -10.99
C ALA A 405 26.70 -3.60 -10.54
N ALA A 406 27.32 -3.23 -9.42
CA ALA A 406 27.35 -1.85 -8.95
C ALA A 406 28.22 -0.94 -9.82
N GLU A 407 29.38 -1.41 -10.29
CA GLU A 407 30.18 -0.69 -11.30
C GLU A 407 29.41 -0.53 -12.62
N ALA A 408 28.57 -1.48 -13.01
CA ALA A 408 27.69 -1.34 -14.17
C ALA A 408 26.60 -0.26 -13.97
N VAL A 409 26.07 -0.09 -12.74
CA VAL A 409 25.18 1.03 -12.39
C VAL A 409 25.96 2.36 -12.45
N VAL A 410 27.15 2.43 -11.85
CA VAL A 410 28.02 3.62 -11.92
C VAL A 410 28.33 4.00 -13.37
N LEU A 411 28.65 3.02 -14.22
CA LEU A 411 28.91 3.22 -15.65
C LEU A 411 27.71 3.83 -16.39
N HIS A 412 26.51 3.35 -16.12
CA HIS A 412 25.28 3.80 -16.79
C HIS A 412 24.80 5.19 -16.35
N TYR A 413 25.05 5.56 -15.09
CA TYR A 413 24.55 6.81 -14.49
C TYR A 413 25.56 7.96 -14.37
N THR A 414 26.83 7.73 -14.71
CA THR A 414 27.84 8.81 -14.72
C THR A 414 27.83 9.55 -16.06
N ASP A 415 27.66 10.87 -16.05
CA ASP A 415 28.12 11.67 -17.19
C ASP A 415 29.66 11.71 -17.16
N TRP A 416 30.28 10.98 -18.09
CA TRP A 416 31.73 10.87 -18.19
C TRP A 416 32.41 12.12 -18.76
N LEU A 417 31.66 13.16 -19.18
CA LEU A 417 32.18 14.50 -19.42
C LEU A 417 32.30 15.33 -18.14
N HIS A 418 31.44 15.08 -17.15
CA HIS A 418 31.38 15.81 -15.88
C HIS A 418 31.29 14.86 -14.66
N PRO A 419 32.20 13.87 -14.51
CA PRO A 419 32.03 12.75 -13.56
C PRO A 419 32.11 13.14 -12.08
N GLU A 420 32.43 14.40 -11.78
CA GLU A 420 32.52 14.96 -10.43
C GLU A 420 31.56 16.14 -10.18
N ASP A 421 30.68 16.51 -11.13
CA ASP A 421 29.71 17.60 -10.91
C ASP A 421 28.69 17.22 -9.82
N PRO A 422 28.64 17.94 -8.68
CA PRO A 422 27.75 17.58 -7.58
C PRO A 422 26.26 17.64 -7.92
N ALA A 423 25.86 18.46 -8.90
CA ALA A 423 24.46 18.54 -9.33
C ALA A 423 24.06 17.30 -10.15
N HIS A 424 24.83 16.94 -11.19
CA HIS A 424 24.60 15.69 -11.92
C HIS A 424 24.69 14.46 -11.02
N LEU A 425 25.63 14.39 -10.07
CA LEU A 425 25.75 13.25 -9.16
C LEU A 425 24.53 13.10 -8.24
N ARG A 426 23.99 14.21 -7.71
CA ARG A 426 22.75 14.22 -6.92
C ARG A 426 21.56 13.71 -7.73
N ASP A 427 21.37 14.26 -8.93
CA ASP A 427 20.22 13.95 -9.77
C ASP A 427 20.33 12.52 -10.35
N ALA A 428 21.55 12.05 -10.65
CA ALA A 428 21.84 10.67 -11.01
C ALA A 428 21.54 9.69 -9.87
N MET A 429 21.84 10.02 -8.61
CA MET A 429 21.51 9.18 -7.45
C MET A 429 19.99 9.04 -7.26
N SER A 430 19.24 10.14 -7.44
CA SER A 430 17.77 10.11 -7.48
C SER A 430 17.26 9.21 -8.60
N ALA A 431 17.86 9.30 -9.79
CA ALA A 431 17.49 8.46 -10.93
C ALA A 431 17.82 6.97 -10.69
N VAL A 432 18.99 6.61 -10.13
CA VAL A 432 19.34 5.22 -9.77
C VAL A 432 18.26 4.60 -8.89
N VAL A 433 17.83 5.29 -7.83
CA VAL A 433 16.85 4.77 -6.87
C VAL A 433 15.45 4.71 -7.48
N GLY A 434 15.02 5.77 -8.16
CA GLY A 434 13.69 5.84 -8.78
C GLY A 434 13.51 4.83 -9.91
N ASP A 435 14.52 4.65 -10.76
CA ASP A 435 14.47 3.73 -11.89
C ASP A 435 14.51 2.28 -11.45
N HIS A 436 15.41 1.93 -10.52
CA HIS A 436 15.56 0.58 -10.01
C HIS A 436 14.30 0.08 -9.28
N ASN A 437 13.72 0.94 -8.43
CA ASN A 437 12.65 0.53 -7.53
C ASN A 437 11.23 0.77 -8.08
N VAL A 438 11.06 1.73 -9.00
CA VAL A 438 9.74 2.14 -9.50
C VAL A 438 9.66 2.19 -11.02
N VAL A 439 10.38 3.08 -11.70
CA VAL A 439 10.11 3.40 -13.12
C VAL A 439 10.33 2.21 -14.03
N CYS A 440 11.40 1.45 -13.84
CA CYS A 440 11.69 0.30 -14.69
C CYS A 440 10.86 -0.95 -14.36
N PRO A 441 10.56 -1.27 -13.08
CA PRO A 441 9.51 -2.21 -12.72
C PRO A 441 8.12 -1.88 -13.33
N VAL A 442 7.69 -0.60 -13.30
CA VAL A 442 6.45 -0.13 -13.97
C VAL A 442 6.52 -0.32 -15.49
N ALA A 443 7.63 0.07 -16.12
CA ALA A 443 7.83 -0.10 -17.56
C ALA A 443 7.85 -1.58 -18.00
N GLN A 444 8.36 -2.48 -17.14
CA GLN A 444 8.31 -3.93 -17.37
C GLN A 444 6.87 -4.45 -17.30
N LEU A 445 6.13 -4.13 -16.24
CA LEU A 445 4.75 -4.54 -16.07
C LEU A 445 3.89 -4.06 -17.25
N ALA A 446 3.98 -2.78 -17.61
CA ALA A 446 3.27 -2.20 -18.75
C ALA A 446 3.60 -2.93 -20.07
N GLY A 447 4.88 -3.22 -20.30
CA GLY A 447 5.38 -3.90 -21.49
C GLY A 447 4.91 -5.35 -21.62
N ARG A 448 4.73 -6.07 -20.51
CA ARG A 448 4.30 -7.48 -20.48
C ARG A 448 2.78 -7.60 -20.51
N LEU A 449 2.06 -6.88 -19.64
CA LEU A 449 0.59 -6.86 -19.66
C LEU A 449 0.04 -6.52 -21.05
N ALA A 450 0.58 -5.48 -21.72
CA ALA A 450 0.17 -5.10 -23.07
C ALA A 450 0.57 -6.13 -24.15
N ALA A 451 1.62 -6.93 -23.94
CA ALA A 451 1.99 -8.03 -24.83
C ALA A 451 1.10 -9.28 -24.63
N GLN A 452 0.42 -9.37 -23.49
CA GLN A 452 -0.50 -10.45 -23.10
C GLN A 452 -1.97 -10.01 -23.13
N GLY A 453 -2.27 -9.01 -23.96
CA GLY A 453 -3.62 -8.60 -24.34
C GLY A 453 -4.25 -7.48 -23.51
N ALA A 454 -3.69 -7.09 -22.37
CA ALA A 454 -4.28 -6.07 -21.52
C ALA A 454 -4.29 -4.68 -22.18
N ARG A 455 -5.38 -3.93 -22.01
CA ARG A 455 -5.43 -2.51 -22.41
C ARG A 455 -4.78 -1.64 -21.33
N VAL A 456 -3.49 -1.38 -21.50
CA VAL A 456 -2.69 -0.55 -20.59
C VAL A 456 -2.74 0.93 -21.02
N TYR A 457 -2.83 1.86 -20.07
CA TYR A 457 -2.55 3.30 -20.26
C TYR A 457 -1.41 3.70 -19.33
N ALA A 458 -0.48 4.54 -19.79
CA ALA A 458 0.71 4.93 -19.04
C ALA A 458 0.85 6.46 -18.88
N TYR A 459 1.33 6.92 -17.71
CA TYR A 459 1.70 8.33 -17.47
C TYR A 459 3.06 8.54 -16.80
N ILE A 460 3.58 9.76 -16.90
CA ILE A 460 4.51 10.37 -15.93
C ILE A 460 3.85 11.65 -15.39
N PHE A 461 3.80 11.79 -14.06
CA PHE A 461 3.31 12.98 -13.38
C PHE A 461 4.47 13.94 -13.13
N GLU A 462 4.39 15.13 -13.73
CA GLU A 462 5.49 16.11 -13.82
C GLU A 462 5.15 17.47 -13.18
N HIS A 463 3.99 17.59 -12.52
CA HIS A 463 3.66 18.80 -11.78
C HIS A 463 4.26 18.75 -10.37
N ARG A 464 4.86 19.86 -9.92
CA ARG A 464 5.26 20.05 -8.54
C ARG A 464 4.24 20.96 -7.86
N ALA A 465 3.59 20.48 -6.80
CA ALA A 465 2.62 21.25 -6.05
C ALA A 465 3.21 22.58 -5.53
N SER A 466 2.45 23.67 -5.63
CA SER A 466 2.84 24.99 -5.12
C SER A 466 2.98 25.01 -3.59
N THR A 467 2.34 24.06 -2.91
CA THR A 467 2.39 23.81 -1.47
C THR A 467 3.56 22.92 -1.02
N LEU A 468 4.31 22.29 -1.94
CA LEU A 468 5.27 21.23 -1.59
C LEU A 468 6.42 21.72 -0.71
N THR A 469 6.46 21.21 0.53
CA THR A 469 7.36 21.63 1.61
C THR A 469 8.77 21.04 1.56
N TRP A 470 8.97 19.93 0.82
CA TRP A 470 10.32 19.40 0.50
C TRP A 470 11.11 20.39 -0.37
N PRO A 471 12.46 20.40 -0.35
CA PRO A 471 13.27 21.34 -1.16
C PRO A 471 13.08 21.16 -2.67
N LEU A 472 13.53 22.16 -3.45
CA LEU A 472 13.41 22.19 -4.90
C LEU A 472 14.17 21.05 -5.59
N TRP A 473 15.33 20.64 -5.06
CA TRP A 473 16.15 19.56 -5.64
C TRP A 473 15.41 18.21 -5.70
N MET A 474 14.43 17.98 -4.82
CA MET A 474 13.63 16.75 -4.82
C MET A 474 12.60 16.68 -5.95
N GLY A 475 12.41 17.78 -6.70
CA GLY A 475 11.57 17.81 -7.89
C GLY A 475 10.11 17.50 -7.58
N VAL A 476 9.58 16.42 -8.15
CA VAL A 476 8.28 15.80 -7.86
C VAL A 476 8.51 14.43 -7.20
N PRO A 477 8.51 14.34 -5.85
CA PRO A 477 8.83 13.11 -5.12
C PRO A 477 7.69 12.09 -5.14
N HIS A 478 8.01 10.86 -4.72
CA HIS A 478 7.08 9.74 -4.50
C HIS A 478 5.83 10.16 -3.72
N GLY A 479 4.64 9.69 -4.12
CA GLY A 479 3.35 9.96 -3.47
C GLY A 479 2.73 11.35 -3.68
N TYR A 480 3.42 12.32 -4.29
CA TYR A 480 2.91 13.70 -4.43
C TYR A 480 1.96 13.94 -5.62
N GLU A 481 1.55 12.88 -6.32
CA GLU A 481 0.42 12.91 -7.27
C GLU A 481 -0.93 12.58 -6.62
N ILE A 482 -0.91 11.90 -5.46
CA ILE A 482 -2.09 11.45 -4.70
C ILE A 482 -3.05 12.61 -4.39
N GLU A 483 -2.53 13.71 -3.85
CA GLU A 483 -3.32 14.87 -3.43
C GLU A 483 -4.18 15.45 -4.58
N PHE A 484 -3.68 15.41 -5.81
CA PHE A 484 -4.41 15.85 -7.00
C PHE A 484 -5.47 14.84 -7.46
N ILE A 485 -5.20 13.54 -7.31
CA ILE A 485 -6.11 12.44 -7.66
C ILE A 485 -7.27 12.33 -6.67
N PHE A 486 -7.02 12.55 -5.38
CA PHE A 486 -8.06 12.64 -4.35
C PHE A 486 -8.80 13.97 -4.35
N GLY A 487 -8.26 15.00 -5.02
CA GLY A 487 -8.92 16.30 -5.21
C GLY A 487 -8.71 17.29 -4.07
N LEU A 488 -7.69 17.12 -3.22
CA LEU A 488 -7.35 18.05 -2.14
C LEU A 488 -7.24 19.52 -2.59
N PRO A 489 -6.68 19.86 -3.77
CA PRO A 489 -6.66 21.23 -4.26
C PRO A 489 -8.01 21.93 -4.30
N LEU A 490 -9.13 21.19 -4.42
CA LEU A 490 -10.47 21.78 -4.42
C LEU A 490 -10.87 22.37 -3.07
N ASP A 491 -10.20 22.00 -1.98
CA ASP A 491 -10.47 22.56 -0.66
C ASP A 491 -9.98 24.01 -0.54
N PRO A 492 -10.87 24.99 -0.25
CA PRO A 492 -10.47 26.38 -0.11
C PRO A 492 -9.50 26.68 1.03
N SER A 493 -9.28 25.74 1.97
CA SER A 493 -8.34 25.92 3.09
C SER A 493 -6.89 25.53 2.79
N LEU A 494 -6.63 24.80 1.69
CA LEU A 494 -5.31 24.21 1.40
C LEU A 494 -4.43 25.05 0.45
N ASN A 495 -4.80 26.30 0.16
CA ASN A 495 -3.97 27.31 -0.53
C ASN A 495 -3.44 26.98 -1.95
N TYR A 496 -3.88 25.89 -2.58
CA TYR A 496 -3.55 25.57 -3.98
C TYR A 496 -4.04 26.63 -4.98
N THR A 497 -3.35 26.71 -6.12
CA THR A 497 -3.65 27.66 -7.20
C THR A 497 -4.99 27.38 -7.92
N VAL A 498 -5.40 28.27 -8.83
CA VAL A 498 -6.59 28.05 -9.68
C VAL A 498 -6.30 26.95 -10.71
N GLU A 499 -5.09 26.96 -11.23
CA GLU A 499 -4.53 26.04 -12.22
C GLU A 499 -4.44 24.62 -11.66
N GLU A 500 -4.01 24.47 -10.40
CA GLU A 500 -3.94 23.19 -9.69
C GLU A 500 -5.32 22.61 -9.39
N ARG A 501 -6.33 23.44 -9.11
CA ARG A 501 -7.73 22.99 -8.99
C ARG A 501 -8.28 22.44 -10.30
N ILE A 502 -8.03 23.13 -11.41
CA ILE A 502 -8.40 22.66 -12.75
C ILE A 502 -7.65 21.37 -13.10
N PHE A 503 -6.37 21.25 -12.71
CA PHE A 503 -5.56 20.05 -12.92
C PHE A 503 -6.06 18.85 -12.10
N ALA A 504 -6.38 19.04 -10.81
CA ALA A 504 -6.98 18.02 -9.95
C ALA A 504 -8.33 17.54 -10.50
N GLN A 505 -9.22 18.45 -10.90
CA GLN A 505 -10.49 18.09 -11.56
C GLN A 505 -10.26 17.23 -12.82
N ARG A 506 -9.28 17.57 -13.64
CA ARG A 506 -8.93 16.81 -14.86
C ARG A 506 -8.35 15.42 -14.54
N LEU A 507 -7.61 15.28 -13.46
CA LEU A 507 -7.08 13.99 -13.00
C LEU A 507 -8.17 13.10 -12.41
N MET A 508 -9.03 13.64 -11.55
CA MET A 508 -10.24 12.97 -11.05
C MET A 508 -11.10 12.44 -12.21
N GLN A 509 -11.31 13.26 -13.26
CA GLN A 509 -12.04 12.87 -14.46
C GLN A 509 -11.37 11.69 -15.19
N TYR A 510 -10.04 11.70 -15.39
CA TYR A 510 -9.33 10.59 -16.02
C TYR A 510 -9.42 9.28 -15.21
N TRP A 511 -9.18 9.33 -13.90
CA TRP A 511 -9.24 8.14 -13.03
C TRP A 511 -10.64 7.54 -13.00
N THR A 512 -11.68 8.38 -12.98
CA THR A 512 -13.07 7.91 -12.91
C THR A 512 -13.66 7.55 -14.27
N ASN A 513 -13.25 8.17 -15.38
CA ASN A 513 -13.52 7.67 -16.73
C ASN A 513 -12.93 6.27 -16.94
N PHE A 514 -11.69 6.07 -16.48
CA PHE A 514 -11.07 4.75 -16.47
C PHE A 514 -11.84 3.78 -15.56
N ALA A 515 -12.23 4.18 -14.36
CA ALA A 515 -13.04 3.33 -13.48
C ALA A 515 -14.43 2.98 -14.06
N ARG A 516 -15.04 3.88 -14.85
CA ARG A 516 -16.32 3.66 -15.56
C ARG A 516 -16.18 2.73 -16.77
N THR A 517 -15.14 2.91 -17.60
CA THR A 517 -15.10 2.38 -18.98
C THR A 517 -13.85 1.55 -19.32
N GLY A 518 -12.82 1.60 -18.47
CA GLY A 518 -11.48 1.09 -18.77
C GLY A 518 -10.69 1.96 -19.76
N ASP A 519 -11.10 3.21 -19.98
CA ASP A 519 -10.42 4.21 -20.81
C ASP A 519 -10.49 5.59 -20.09
N PRO A 520 -9.38 6.31 -19.86
CA PRO A 520 -9.41 7.61 -19.18
C PRO A 520 -10.00 8.75 -20.04
N ASN A 521 -10.05 8.61 -21.37
CA ASN A 521 -10.55 9.66 -22.27
C ASN A 521 -12.05 9.91 -22.09
N ASP A 522 -12.51 11.17 -22.17
CA ASP A 522 -13.95 11.45 -22.19
C ASP A 522 -14.54 10.99 -23.54
N PRO A 523 -15.55 10.08 -23.55
CA PRO A 523 -16.13 9.59 -24.79
C PRO A 523 -16.93 10.65 -25.57
N ARG A 524 -17.27 11.78 -24.93
CA ARG A 524 -18.09 12.87 -25.51
C ARG A 524 -17.24 13.98 -26.13
N ASP A 525 -15.99 14.13 -25.70
CA ASP A 525 -15.06 15.14 -26.24
C ASP A 525 -14.06 14.51 -27.21
N SER A 526 -14.33 14.66 -28.51
CA SER A 526 -13.42 14.25 -29.58
C SER A 526 -12.37 15.32 -29.94
N LYS A 527 -12.34 16.47 -29.25
CA LYS A 527 -11.42 17.60 -29.51
C LYS A 527 -10.29 17.70 -28.48
N SER A 528 -10.52 17.25 -27.24
CA SER A 528 -9.47 17.12 -26.23
C SER A 528 -8.32 16.20 -26.71
N PRO A 529 -7.05 16.51 -26.37
CA PRO A 529 -5.92 15.61 -26.63
C PRO A 529 -6.16 14.20 -26.08
N ARG A 530 -5.95 13.19 -26.92
CA ARG A 530 -6.18 11.78 -26.57
C ARG A 530 -5.01 11.19 -25.79
N TRP A 531 -5.32 10.43 -24.75
CA TRP A 531 -4.40 9.50 -24.09
C TRP A 531 -4.42 8.17 -24.86
N PRO A 532 -3.35 7.79 -25.58
CA PRO A 532 -3.29 6.51 -26.29
C PRO A 532 -2.98 5.35 -25.33
N PRO A 533 -3.44 4.12 -25.62
CA PRO A 533 -2.96 2.93 -24.92
C PRO A 533 -1.44 2.76 -25.05
N TYR A 534 -0.80 2.34 -23.97
CA TYR A 534 0.58 1.86 -23.99
C TYR A 534 0.63 0.51 -24.70
N THR A 535 1.58 0.34 -25.61
CA THR A 535 1.81 -0.93 -26.34
C THR A 535 3.30 -1.24 -26.41
N THR A 536 3.67 -2.51 -26.52
CA THR A 536 5.08 -2.95 -26.56
C THR A 536 5.88 -2.32 -27.72
N ALA A 537 5.22 -2.01 -28.83
CA ALA A 537 5.82 -1.40 -30.03
C ALA A 537 5.82 0.15 -30.01
N ALA A 538 4.73 0.79 -29.61
CA ALA A 538 4.67 2.25 -29.59
C ALA A 538 5.26 2.85 -28.30
N GLN A 539 5.08 2.16 -27.17
CA GLN A 539 5.49 2.56 -25.81
C GLN A 539 5.02 3.96 -25.43
N GLN A 540 3.82 4.34 -25.90
CA GLN A 540 3.26 5.68 -25.69
C GLN A 540 2.78 5.85 -24.25
N TYR A 541 3.06 7.03 -23.69
CA TYR A 541 2.60 7.47 -22.38
C TYR A 541 2.30 8.97 -22.44
N VAL A 542 1.59 9.52 -21.46
CA VAL A 542 1.32 10.97 -21.38
C VAL A 542 2.11 11.64 -20.26
N SER A 543 2.50 12.90 -20.45
CA SER A 543 2.84 13.79 -19.34
C SER A 543 1.57 14.33 -18.69
N LEU A 544 1.50 14.20 -17.36
CA LEU A 544 0.49 14.83 -16.50
C LEU A 544 1.14 16.00 -15.76
N ASN A 545 0.96 17.21 -16.28
CA ASN A 545 1.25 18.47 -15.61
C ASN A 545 0.14 19.48 -15.94
N LEU A 546 0.23 20.75 -15.50
CA LEU A 546 -0.82 21.76 -15.73
C LEU A 546 -1.23 21.92 -17.23
N LYS A 547 -0.28 21.77 -18.16
CA LYS A 547 -0.52 21.83 -19.62
C LYS A 547 -1.50 20.74 -20.11
N PRO A 548 -2.06 20.85 -21.33
CA PRO A 548 -2.78 19.74 -21.97
C PRO A 548 -1.88 18.51 -22.15
N LEU A 549 -2.47 17.31 -22.34
CA LEU A 549 -1.72 16.06 -22.45
C LEU A 549 -0.69 16.10 -23.59
N GLU A 550 0.55 15.78 -23.24
CA GLU A 550 1.66 15.62 -24.19
C GLU A 550 1.98 14.11 -24.30
N VAL A 551 1.85 13.55 -25.50
CA VAL A 551 2.14 12.12 -25.75
C VAL A 551 3.64 11.94 -26.04
N ARG A 552 4.33 11.21 -25.17
CA ARG A 552 5.74 10.82 -25.31
C ARG A 552 5.88 9.32 -25.54
N ARG A 553 7.10 8.83 -25.75
CA ARG A 553 7.40 7.41 -26.07
C ARG A 553 8.57 6.88 -25.24
N GLY A 554 8.41 5.67 -24.69
CA GLY A 554 9.45 4.92 -24.01
C GLY A 554 9.76 5.45 -22.60
N LEU A 555 9.07 4.93 -21.58
CA LEU A 555 9.34 5.20 -20.16
C LEU A 555 10.81 4.85 -19.83
N ARG A 556 11.68 5.86 -19.81
CA ARG A 556 13.15 5.78 -19.61
C ARG A 556 13.80 4.59 -20.34
N ALA A 557 13.38 4.33 -21.59
CA ALA A 557 13.53 3.02 -22.24
C ALA A 557 14.97 2.47 -22.37
N GLN A 558 15.98 3.34 -22.50
CA GLN A 558 17.39 2.93 -22.51
C GLN A 558 17.83 2.40 -21.12
N THR A 559 17.52 3.16 -20.08
CA THR A 559 17.80 2.83 -18.68
C THR A 559 17.02 1.61 -18.21
N CYS A 560 15.75 1.48 -18.60
CA CYS A 560 14.97 0.28 -18.29
C CYS A 560 15.36 -0.94 -19.14
N ALA A 561 16.07 -0.78 -20.26
CA ALA A 561 16.75 -1.91 -20.91
C ALA A 561 17.99 -2.37 -20.12
N PHE A 562 18.71 -1.47 -19.45
CA PHE A 562 19.76 -1.83 -18.50
C PHE A 562 19.17 -2.62 -17.31
N TRP A 563 18.23 -2.04 -16.56
CA TRP A 563 17.64 -2.67 -15.36
C TRP A 563 16.88 -3.97 -15.65
N ASN A 564 16.08 -4.03 -16.72
CA ASN A 564 15.15 -5.15 -16.92
C ASN A 564 15.67 -6.23 -17.89
N ARG A 565 16.88 -6.07 -18.48
CA ARG A 565 17.41 -7.02 -19.47
C ARG A 565 18.90 -7.31 -19.38
N PHE A 566 19.72 -6.35 -18.93
CA PHE A 566 21.16 -6.53 -18.77
C PHE A 566 21.54 -6.89 -17.34
N LEU A 567 21.17 -6.06 -16.37
CA LEU A 567 21.55 -6.25 -14.97
C LEU A 567 21.12 -7.60 -14.37
N PRO A 568 19.92 -8.16 -14.65
CA PRO A 568 19.54 -9.47 -14.10
C PRO A 568 20.40 -10.61 -14.66
N LYS A 569 20.88 -10.49 -15.90
CA LYS A 569 21.82 -11.45 -16.50
C LYS A 569 23.20 -11.32 -15.90
N LEU A 570 23.67 -10.08 -15.70
CA LEU A 570 24.93 -9.79 -15.03
C LEU A 570 24.92 -10.34 -13.60
N LEU A 571 23.84 -10.12 -12.84
CA LEU A 571 23.65 -10.72 -11.53
C LEU A 571 23.67 -12.25 -11.63
N SER A 572 22.87 -12.89 -12.48
CA SER A 572 22.89 -14.36 -12.64
C SER A 572 24.24 -14.98 -13.07
N ALA A 573 25.19 -14.16 -13.52
CA ALA A 573 26.54 -14.58 -13.92
C ALA A 573 27.66 -14.07 -12.98
N THR A 574 27.33 -13.25 -11.98
CA THR A 574 28.28 -12.67 -11.00
C THR A 574 27.86 -12.88 -9.55
N ASP A 575 26.63 -13.32 -9.32
CA ASP A 575 26.14 -13.82 -8.03
C ASP A 575 27.12 -14.89 -7.57
N THR A 576 27.71 -14.64 -6.40
CA THR A 576 28.91 -15.35 -5.99
C THR A 576 28.59 -16.82 -5.82
N LEU A 577 29.45 -17.69 -6.37
CA LEU A 577 29.32 -19.14 -6.22
C LEU A 577 29.03 -19.53 -4.76
N ASP A 578 29.59 -18.83 -3.78
CA ASP A 578 29.23 -18.88 -2.35
C ASP A 578 27.73 -18.98 -2.01
N GLU A 579 26.84 -18.14 -2.55
CA GLU A 579 25.41 -18.13 -2.17
C GLU A 579 24.68 -19.29 -2.86
N ALA A 580 24.89 -19.46 -4.17
CA ALA A 580 24.38 -20.60 -4.92
C ALA A 580 24.88 -21.95 -4.38
N GLU A 581 26.14 -22.01 -3.93
CA GLU A 581 26.78 -23.18 -3.33
C GLU A 581 26.33 -23.37 -1.87
N ARG A 582 26.02 -22.31 -1.10
CA ARG A 582 25.36 -22.45 0.22
C ARG A 582 23.96 -23.01 0.07
N GLN A 583 23.16 -22.50 -0.87
CA GLN A 583 21.83 -23.03 -1.15
C GLN A 583 21.92 -24.48 -1.68
N TRP A 584 22.82 -24.74 -2.63
CA TRP A 584 23.07 -26.09 -3.15
C TRP A 584 23.59 -27.06 -2.07
N LYS A 585 24.49 -26.64 -1.17
CA LYS A 585 24.94 -27.43 -0.01
C LYS A 585 23.79 -27.69 0.96
N ALA A 586 22.93 -26.70 1.23
CA ALA A 586 21.78 -26.86 2.11
C ALA A 586 20.75 -27.84 1.52
N GLU A 587 20.37 -27.68 0.26
CA GLU A 587 19.49 -28.60 -0.46
C GLU A 587 20.13 -29.97 -0.67
N PHE A 588 21.44 -30.07 -0.92
CA PHE A 588 22.17 -31.34 -0.98
C PHE A 588 22.25 -32.05 0.38
N HIS A 589 22.41 -31.34 1.49
CA HIS A 589 22.34 -31.92 2.84
C HIS A 589 20.91 -32.36 3.20
N ARG A 590 19.90 -31.59 2.81
CA ARG A 590 18.48 -31.94 2.96
C ARG A 590 18.10 -33.15 2.10
N TRP A 591 18.55 -33.19 0.86
CA TRP A 591 18.33 -34.29 -0.07
C TRP A 591 19.09 -35.56 0.35
N SER A 592 20.36 -35.45 0.76
CA SER A 592 21.13 -36.63 1.20
C SER A 592 20.62 -37.21 2.53
N SER A 593 20.20 -36.38 3.48
CA SER A 593 19.51 -36.87 4.70
C SER A 593 18.14 -37.47 4.39
N TYR A 594 17.37 -36.90 3.46
CA TYR A 594 16.16 -37.52 2.92
C TYR A 594 16.47 -38.86 2.22
N MET A 595 17.55 -38.98 1.46
CA MET A 595 17.95 -40.21 0.78
C MET A 595 18.40 -41.30 1.76
N VAL A 596 18.99 -40.96 2.90
CA VAL A 596 19.25 -41.91 4.00
C VAL A 596 17.93 -42.42 4.59
N HIS A 597 16.96 -41.53 4.84
CA HIS A 597 15.63 -41.93 5.32
C HIS A 597 14.87 -42.79 4.29
N TRP A 598 14.89 -42.38 3.01
CA TRP A 598 14.29 -43.12 1.89
C TRP A 598 14.94 -44.50 1.73
N LYS A 599 16.27 -44.60 1.81
CA LYS A 599 16.98 -45.88 1.80
C LYS A 599 16.57 -46.76 2.97
N ASN A 600 16.46 -46.22 4.18
CA ASN A 600 16.01 -46.99 5.34
C ASN A 600 14.57 -47.50 5.18
N GLN A 601 13.67 -46.71 4.57
CA GLN A 601 12.32 -47.18 4.25
C GLN A 601 12.29 -48.20 3.11
N PHE A 602 13.14 -48.06 2.08
CA PHE A 602 13.28 -49.02 1.00
C PHE A 602 13.89 -50.35 1.47
N ASP A 603 14.93 -50.31 2.30
CA ASP A 603 15.56 -51.46 2.95
C ASP A 603 14.61 -52.13 3.96
N HIS A 604 13.64 -51.40 4.54
CA HIS A 604 12.58 -52.00 5.36
C HIS A 604 11.47 -52.62 4.49
N TYR A 605 11.04 -51.94 3.43
CA TYR A 605 10.02 -52.42 2.48
C TYR A 605 10.46 -53.72 1.80
N SER A 606 11.68 -53.76 1.28
CA SER A 606 12.27 -54.94 0.63
C SER A 606 12.57 -56.11 1.58
N LYS A 607 12.58 -55.87 2.90
CA LYS A 607 12.69 -56.92 3.94
C LYS A 607 11.35 -57.34 4.55
N GLN A 608 10.24 -56.68 4.21
CA GLN A 608 8.92 -57.21 4.55
C GLN A 608 8.57 -58.30 3.54
N GLU A 609 8.63 -59.55 3.97
CA GLU A 609 8.12 -60.70 3.20
C GLU A 609 6.63 -60.48 2.91
N ARG A 610 6.32 -60.05 1.68
CA ARG A 610 4.96 -59.77 1.17
C ARG A 610 4.71 -60.44 -0.18
N CYS A 611 5.27 -61.64 -0.36
CA CYS A 611 5.05 -62.53 -1.51
C CYS A 611 4.86 -63.98 -1.05
N SER A 612 4.13 -64.19 0.05
CA SER A 612 3.81 -65.51 0.63
C SER A 612 2.31 -65.83 0.67
N ASP A 613 1.45 -64.89 0.24
CA ASP A 613 -0.02 -65.02 0.15
C ASP A 613 -0.55 -64.71 -1.28
N LEU A 614 0.29 -64.84 -2.31
CA LEU A 614 -0.04 -64.72 -3.74
C LEU A 614 0.77 -65.72 -4.58
#